data_AF-A0A7R9EYQ4-F1
#
_entry.id   AF-A0A7R9EYQ4-F1
#
_cell.length_a   1.000
_cell.length_b   1.000
_cell.length_c   1.000
_cell.angle_alpha   90.00
_cell.angle_beta   90.00
_cell.angle_gamma   90.00
#
_symmetry.space_group_name_H-M   'P 1'
#
loop_
_entity.id
_entity.type
_entity.pdbx_description
1 polymer ?
#
loop_
_entity_poly.entity_id
_entity_poly.type
_entity_poly.pdbx_seq_one_letter_code
_entity_poly.pdbx_strand_id
1 'polypeptide(L)'
;MAEEGVKSQDMWTPFKELQSVVDAVLAKPAPGALTQLKQVLRKHKQNFITLLKNPPKNAESREKLRKGISECIHLPGMGYQILSKELVDEAIIISDMYDLNEILAIDLLCTAQQQLPFHPGLNRGLVAILLYYDGRKALVSALRSLVHVRKDLLECLDLSKELELLHHNRALGGPKHQHQVVEQFQEIRQALADIIFLWTAQTGLPKDPTFKLINHLRSCKIQDEVSGGIDGVNLALEMALLCALDLSLLHRMEDGAELVRNLPLLSDTSFIPALVRELSQCVKPWECLGLQATTQLAWALALTTLRLSPNNLYTDRNVLEEDEIIVETAIDLKVFDFLHTVFLENKTIYKEQFYLQRLHTLITDFLVLMPNKVKELRTRGDETARTVQVYAHEGLEPPASLTHHFEHLLLTVERFYRDNPLGLELALDFWCPTDTTKHSTIYLYGIPSKQLLVFMFPHTVRLHPFIREQHLQEQLYRFFAASRHWFVWSLHCRN
;
A
#
# COMPACT_ATOMS: atom_id res chain seq x y z
N MET A 1 28.81 -24.41 38.49
CA MET A 1 27.60 -24.14 37.69
C MET A 1 27.43 -22.65 37.64
N ALA A 2 27.77 -22.01 36.52
CA ALA A 2 27.60 -20.57 36.35
C ALA A 2 26.11 -20.31 36.12
N GLU A 3 25.49 -19.51 36.99
CA GLU A 3 24.14 -18.99 36.79
C GLU A 3 24.13 -18.17 35.50
N GLU A 4 23.32 -18.58 34.52
CA GLU A 4 22.99 -17.75 33.37
C GLU A 4 22.37 -16.45 33.90
N GLY A 5 23.11 -15.34 33.80
CA GLY A 5 22.67 -14.03 34.28
C GLY A 5 21.29 -13.68 33.72
N VAL A 6 20.32 -13.50 34.60
CA VAL A 6 18.95 -13.13 34.24
C VAL A 6 18.99 -11.76 33.56
N LYS A 7 18.78 -11.74 32.23
CA LYS A 7 18.79 -10.50 31.45
C LYS A 7 17.64 -9.58 31.86
N SER A 8 17.95 -8.30 32.08
CA SER A 8 16.98 -7.25 32.41
C SER A 8 15.81 -7.21 31.42
N GLN A 9 14.58 -7.10 31.93
CA GLN A 9 13.35 -6.92 31.14
C GLN A 9 12.92 -5.46 31.04
N ASP A 10 13.82 -4.52 31.37
CA ASP A 10 13.54 -3.09 31.33
C ASP A 10 13.15 -2.56 29.93
N MET A 11 12.71 -1.30 29.87
CA MET A 11 12.25 -0.64 28.65
C MET A 11 13.38 -0.10 27.74
N TRP A 12 14.65 -0.43 28.00
CA TRP A 12 15.80 0.10 27.27
C TRP A 12 16.72 -1.00 26.72
N THR A 13 17.29 -1.81 27.60
CA THR A 13 18.30 -2.84 27.32
C THR A 13 17.83 -3.81 26.21
N PRO A 14 16.62 -4.40 26.27
CA PRO A 14 16.16 -5.32 25.23
C PRO A 14 16.00 -4.64 23.86
N PHE A 15 15.63 -3.35 23.83
CA PHE A 15 15.47 -2.62 22.57
C PHE A 15 16.81 -2.17 21.97
N LYS A 16 17.80 -1.86 22.80
CA LYS A 16 19.18 -1.62 22.35
C LYS A 16 19.84 -2.89 21.81
N GLU A 17 19.65 -4.02 22.49
CA GLU A 17 20.10 -5.33 21.99
C GLU A 17 19.45 -5.64 20.62
N LEU A 18 18.13 -5.45 20.50
CA LEU A 18 17.42 -5.62 19.23
C LEU A 18 18.00 -4.72 18.12
N GLN A 19 18.15 -3.42 18.38
CA GLN A 19 18.71 -2.49 17.41
C GLN A 19 20.14 -2.90 17.00
N SER A 20 20.98 -3.24 17.97
CA SER A 20 22.36 -3.65 17.70
C SER A 20 22.43 -4.94 16.88
N VAL A 21 21.59 -5.95 17.17
CA VAL A 21 21.54 -7.19 16.40
C VAL A 21 21.07 -6.93 14.98
N VAL A 22 20.03 -6.10 14.82
CA VAL A 22 19.56 -5.68 13.49
C VAL A 22 20.69 -4.99 12.75
N ASP A 23 21.28 -3.92 13.29
CA ASP A 23 22.33 -3.15 12.63
C ASP A 23 23.58 -4.02 12.32
N ALA A 24 23.96 -4.95 13.19
CA ALA A 24 25.09 -5.86 12.96
C ALA A 24 24.84 -6.85 11.81
N VAL A 25 23.64 -7.45 11.75
CA VAL A 25 23.25 -8.33 10.64
C VAL A 25 23.29 -7.58 9.31
N LEU A 26 22.86 -6.32 9.33
CA LEU A 26 22.80 -5.47 8.14
C LEU A 26 24.18 -4.98 7.69
N ALA A 27 25.09 -4.70 8.63
CA ALA A 27 26.44 -4.26 8.29
C ALA A 27 27.32 -5.39 7.74
N LYS A 28 27.25 -6.60 8.34
CA LYS A 28 28.01 -7.77 7.88
C LYS A 28 27.41 -9.09 8.41
N PRO A 29 26.73 -9.90 7.57
CA PRO A 29 26.10 -11.13 8.04
C PRO A 29 27.17 -12.19 8.39
N ALA A 30 27.26 -12.53 9.68
CA ALA A 30 28.07 -13.64 10.19
C ALA A 30 27.31 -14.98 10.08
N PRO A 31 27.99 -16.14 10.03
CA PRO A 31 27.33 -17.44 10.08
C PRO A 31 26.53 -17.56 11.39
N GLY A 32 25.23 -17.83 11.29
CA GLY A 32 24.31 -17.89 12.44
C GLY A 32 23.61 -16.56 12.80
N ALA A 33 23.99 -15.44 12.18
CA ALA A 33 23.40 -14.13 12.45
C ALA A 33 21.90 -14.08 12.10
N LEU A 34 21.46 -14.81 11.05
CA LEU A 34 20.04 -14.93 10.70
C LEU A 34 19.24 -15.74 11.73
N THR A 35 19.84 -16.76 12.34
CA THR A 35 19.20 -17.54 13.40
C THR A 35 19.01 -16.68 14.65
N GLN A 36 20.04 -15.92 15.00
CA GLN A 36 19.98 -14.94 16.10
C GLN A 36 18.94 -13.85 15.82
N LEU A 37 18.91 -13.30 14.61
CA LEU A 37 17.90 -12.31 14.21
C LEU A 37 16.49 -12.88 14.32
N LYS A 38 16.23 -14.08 13.78
CA LYS A 38 14.92 -14.74 13.89
C LYS A 38 14.49 -14.93 15.35
N GLN A 39 15.40 -15.33 16.22
CA GLN A 39 15.11 -15.50 17.65
C GLN A 39 14.78 -14.17 18.33
N VAL A 40 15.56 -13.12 18.05
CA VAL A 40 15.34 -11.77 18.60
C VAL A 40 14.04 -11.16 18.07
N LEU A 41 13.74 -11.28 16.78
CA LEU A 41 12.48 -10.81 16.20
C LEU A 41 11.26 -11.53 16.80
N ARG A 42 11.34 -12.86 17.00
CA ARG A 42 10.28 -13.62 17.69
C ARG A 42 10.06 -13.12 19.12
N LYS A 43 11.13 -12.85 19.87
CA LYS A 43 11.07 -12.29 21.22
C LYS A 43 10.39 -10.91 21.24
N HIS A 44 10.66 -10.07 20.24
CA HIS A 44 10.12 -8.70 20.16
C HIS A 44 8.83 -8.57 19.32
N LYS A 45 8.23 -9.67 18.85
CA LYS A 45 7.03 -9.67 18.00
C LYS A 45 5.91 -8.82 18.61
N GLN A 46 5.59 -9.04 19.88
CA GLN A 46 4.51 -8.30 20.54
C GLN A 46 4.80 -6.80 20.62
N ASN A 47 6.06 -6.42 20.84
CA ASN A 47 6.49 -5.02 20.90
C ASN A 47 6.31 -4.30 19.55
N PHE A 48 6.45 -5.01 18.42
CA PHE A 48 6.15 -4.45 17.10
C PHE A 48 4.65 -4.39 16.81
N ILE A 49 3.86 -5.35 17.29
CA ILE A 49 2.39 -5.37 17.11
C ILE A 49 1.74 -4.22 17.91
N THR A 50 2.15 -4.03 19.17
CA THR A 50 1.65 -2.95 20.03
C THR A 50 2.68 -1.84 20.13
N LEU A 51 3.20 -1.41 18.97
CA LEU A 51 4.29 -0.44 18.86
C LEU A 51 4.06 0.77 19.77
N LEU A 52 5.02 1.04 20.66
CA LEU A 52 5.03 2.16 21.60
C LEU A 52 3.89 2.18 22.64
N LYS A 53 3.07 1.13 22.74
CA LYS A 53 2.10 0.99 23.84
C LYS A 53 2.80 0.43 25.08
N ASN A 54 2.58 1.06 26.23
CA ASN A 54 3.10 0.57 27.51
C ASN A 54 2.25 -0.58 28.04
N PRO A 55 2.87 -1.58 28.69
CA PRO A 55 2.17 -2.45 29.62
C PRO A 55 1.60 -1.58 30.75
N PRO A 56 0.26 -1.60 30.97
CA PRO A 56 -0.38 -0.66 31.87
C PRO A 56 -0.05 -0.96 33.34
N LYS A 57 -0.40 -0.01 34.20
CA LYS A 57 -0.27 -0.13 35.66
C LYS A 57 -0.98 -1.37 36.21
N ASN A 58 -0.43 -1.97 37.27
CA ASN A 58 -1.03 -3.11 37.95
C ASN A 58 -1.03 -2.91 39.46
N ALA A 59 -2.22 -2.93 40.07
CA ALA A 59 -2.39 -2.72 41.51
C ALA A 59 -1.61 -3.74 42.38
N GLU A 60 -1.51 -5.00 41.95
CA GLU A 60 -0.74 -6.03 42.64
C GLU A 60 0.77 -5.74 42.55
N SER A 61 1.25 -5.32 41.37
CA SER A 61 2.64 -4.91 41.17
C SER A 61 3.01 -3.71 42.05
N ARG A 62 2.10 -2.74 42.17
CA ARG A 62 2.27 -1.56 43.00
C ARG A 62 2.32 -1.88 44.48
N GLU A 63 1.46 -2.76 44.96
CA GLU A 63 1.44 -3.20 46.35
C GLU A 63 2.69 -4.01 46.69
N LYS A 64 3.11 -4.92 45.79
CA LYS A 64 4.37 -5.67 45.93
C LYS A 64 5.57 -4.72 46.03
N LEU A 65 5.60 -3.67 45.22
CA LEU A 65 6.68 -2.69 45.24
C LEU A 65 6.75 -1.92 46.56
N ARG A 66 5.59 -1.51 47.11
CA ARG A 66 5.49 -0.83 48.41
C ARG A 66 5.97 -1.71 49.56
N LYS A 67 5.61 -2.99 49.57
CA LYS A 67 6.11 -3.96 50.55
C LYS A 67 7.62 -4.14 50.48
N GLY A 68 8.22 -3.94 49.31
CA GLY A 68 9.67 -3.97 49.11
C GLY A 68 10.49 -3.00 49.96
N ILE A 69 9.86 -1.99 50.57
CA ILE A 69 10.54 -1.06 51.49
C ILE A 69 10.90 -1.75 52.81
N SER A 70 10.04 -2.66 53.30
CA SER A 70 10.19 -3.32 54.60
C SER A 70 10.49 -4.81 54.49
N GLU A 71 10.09 -5.44 53.39
CA GLU A 71 10.18 -6.88 53.14
C GLU A 71 11.09 -7.17 51.94
N CYS A 72 11.73 -8.33 51.95
CA CYS A 72 12.54 -8.78 50.83
C CYS A 72 11.62 -9.28 49.70
N ILE A 73 11.61 -8.59 48.57
CA ILE A 73 10.78 -8.95 47.42
C ILE A 73 11.62 -9.49 46.26
N HIS A 74 11.06 -10.44 45.52
CA HIS A 74 11.68 -10.93 44.29
C HIS A 74 11.32 -10.05 43.09
N LEU A 75 12.33 -9.42 42.48
CA LEU A 75 12.21 -8.67 41.23
C LEU A 75 12.79 -9.48 40.05
N PRO A 76 12.10 -9.54 38.90
CA PRO A 76 12.63 -10.18 37.69
C PRO A 76 13.98 -9.55 37.31
N GLY A 77 15.03 -10.35 37.14
CA GLY A 77 16.36 -9.84 36.76
C GLY A 77 17.26 -9.37 37.92
N MET A 78 16.70 -9.06 39.09
CA MET A 78 17.46 -8.58 40.26
C MET A 78 17.44 -9.53 41.45
N GLY A 79 16.57 -10.54 41.43
CA GLY A 79 16.45 -11.50 42.52
C GLY A 79 15.78 -10.89 43.75
N TYR A 80 16.13 -11.39 44.92
CA TYR A 80 15.54 -10.98 46.19
C TYR A 80 16.23 -9.73 46.75
N GLN A 81 15.49 -8.64 46.90
CA GLN A 81 16.05 -7.37 47.37
C GLN A 81 15.09 -6.59 48.27
N ILE A 82 15.66 -5.87 49.24
CA ILE A 82 14.99 -4.81 49.99
C ILE A 82 15.28 -3.49 49.28
N LEU A 83 14.25 -2.71 49.01
CA LEU A 83 14.30 -1.48 48.24
C LEU A 83 14.33 -0.25 49.15
N SER A 84 15.01 0.80 48.73
CA SER A 84 14.93 2.08 49.43
C SER A 84 13.58 2.75 49.15
N LYS A 85 13.08 3.52 50.13
CA LYS A 85 11.85 4.29 49.97
C LYS A 85 11.91 5.26 48.78
N GLU A 86 13.05 5.93 48.60
CA GLU A 86 13.28 6.85 47.48
C GLU A 86 13.13 6.16 46.11
N LEU A 87 13.67 4.95 45.95
CA LEU A 87 13.59 4.20 44.69
C LEU A 87 12.15 3.76 44.39
N VAL A 88 11.41 3.34 45.41
CA VAL A 88 9.99 2.96 45.29
C VAL A 88 9.14 4.18 44.92
N ASP A 89 9.38 5.33 45.57
CA ASP A 89 8.66 6.57 45.28
C ASP A 89 8.93 7.05 43.84
N GLU A 90 10.18 7.00 43.37
CA GLU A 90 10.54 7.33 41.97
C GLU A 90 9.87 6.39 40.95
N ALA A 91 9.84 5.07 41.24
CA ALA A 91 9.21 4.09 40.36
C ALA A 91 7.70 4.31 40.25
N ILE A 92 7.05 4.65 41.36
CA ILE A 92 5.63 5.02 41.41
C ILE A 92 5.38 6.28 40.57
N ILE A 93 6.24 7.30 40.69
CA ILE A 93 6.12 8.54 39.89
C ILE A 93 6.21 8.24 38.40
N ILE A 94 7.21 7.47 37.96
CA ILE A 94 7.39 7.10 36.54
C ILE A 94 6.21 6.27 36.04
N SER A 95 5.74 5.32 36.86
CA SER A 95 4.58 4.48 36.56
C SER A 95 3.33 5.33 36.32
N ASP A 96 3.06 6.31 37.17
CA ASP A 96 1.90 7.20 37.03
C ASP A 96 2.02 8.16 35.85
N MET A 97 3.22 8.69 35.59
CA MET A 97 3.48 9.60 34.48
C MET A 97 3.22 8.96 33.12
N TYR A 98 3.60 7.70 32.95
CA TYR A 98 3.59 7.02 31.65
C TYR A 98 2.55 5.92 31.51
N ASP A 99 1.69 5.73 32.52
CA ASP A 99 0.82 4.56 32.63
C ASP A 99 1.60 3.25 32.37
N LEU A 100 2.71 3.10 33.09
CA LEU A 100 3.67 2.02 32.92
C LEU A 100 3.60 1.08 34.13
N ASN A 101 3.66 -0.23 33.90
CA ASN A 101 3.76 -1.22 34.96
C ASN A 101 4.89 -0.90 35.95
N GLU A 102 4.58 -0.98 37.23
CA GLU A 102 5.46 -0.60 38.34
C GLU A 102 6.77 -1.41 38.38
N ILE A 103 6.76 -2.68 37.96
CA ILE A 103 7.97 -3.53 37.90
C ILE A 103 8.91 -3.06 36.78
N LEU A 104 8.36 -2.70 35.62
CA LEU A 104 9.15 -2.16 34.52
C LEU A 104 9.73 -0.77 34.83
N ALA A 105 8.97 0.03 35.60
CA ALA A 105 9.44 1.34 36.06
C ALA A 105 10.63 1.22 37.02
N ILE A 106 10.60 0.27 37.96
CA ILE A 106 11.76 0.04 38.84
C ILE A 106 12.95 -0.58 38.11
N ASP A 107 12.73 -1.55 37.21
CA ASP A 107 13.82 -2.14 36.43
C ASP A 107 14.53 -1.06 35.59
N LEU A 108 13.76 -0.14 34.98
CA LEU A 108 14.29 1.00 34.26
C LEU A 108 15.12 1.94 35.16
N LEU A 109 14.68 2.22 36.40
CA LEU A 109 15.41 3.04 37.36
C LEU A 109 16.71 2.38 37.83
N CYS A 110 16.70 1.08 38.02
CA CYS A 110 17.91 0.34 38.37
C CYS A 110 18.90 0.32 37.21
N THR A 111 18.43 0.17 35.97
CA THR A 111 19.25 0.34 34.77
C THR A 111 19.80 1.77 34.68
N ALA A 112 18.98 2.79 34.99
CA ALA A 112 19.44 4.18 35.05
C ALA A 112 20.52 4.40 36.12
N GLN A 113 20.41 3.75 37.28
CA GLN A 113 21.43 3.79 38.33
C GLN A 113 22.78 3.26 37.83
N GLN A 114 22.78 2.21 37.01
CA GLN A 114 24.00 1.65 36.41
C GLN A 114 24.56 2.56 35.30
N GLN A 115 23.71 3.31 34.60
CA GLN A 115 24.10 4.21 33.51
C GLN A 115 24.54 5.61 33.98
N LEU A 116 24.33 5.98 35.25
CA LEU A 116 24.74 7.28 35.81
C LEU A 116 26.17 7.73 35.46
N PRO A 117 27.21 6.86 35.47
CA PRO A 117 28.57 7.26 35.11
C PRO A 117 28.70 7.84 33.69
N PHE A 118 27.79 7.51 32.77
CA PHE A 118 27.78 7.97 31.38
C PHE A 118 26.94 9.24 31.16
N HIS A 119 26.27 9.75 32.22
CA HIS A 119 25.37 10.89 32.16
C HIS A 119 25.69 11.91 33.28
N PRO A 120 26.85 12.58 33.20
CA PRO A 120 27.29 13.50 34.26
C PRO A 120 26.31 14.67 34.42
N GLY A 121 25.99 15.01 35.68
CA GLY A 121 25.12 16.13 36.03
C GLY A 121 23.62 15.81 36.04
N LEU A 122 23.20 14.57 35.72
CA LEU A 122 21.81 14.14 35.79
C LEU A 122 21.55 13.23 37.00
N ASN A 123 20.34 13.31 37.57
CA ASN A 123 19.91 12.39 38.62
C ASN A 123 19.31 11.10 38.02
N ARG A 124 19.18 10.05 38.84
CA ARG A 124 18.70 8.72 38.42
C ARG A 124 17.36 8.78 37.69
N GLY A 125 16.38 9.52 38.22
CA GLY A 125 15.06 9.66 37.61
C GLY A 125 15.10 10.29 36.21
N LEU A 126 15.92 11.34 36.02
CA LEU A 126 16.13 11.95 34.71
C LEU A 126 16.83 11.01 33.73
N VAL A 127 17.82 10.25 34.20
CA VAL A 127 18.47 9.20 33.38
C VAL A 127 17.46 8.13 32.99
N ALA A 128 16.58 7.69 33.89
CA ALA A 128 15.53 6.71 33.57
C ALA A 128 14.59 7.19 32.46
N ILE A 129 14.18 8.47 32.48
CA ILE A 129 13.37 9.06 31.41
C ILE A 129 14.14 9.07 30.08
N LEU A 130 15.43 9.41 30.09
CA LEU A 130 16.27 9.36 28.88
C LEU A 130 16.36 7.94 28.31
N LEU A 131 16.61 6.94 29.16
CA LEU A 131 16.68 5.54 28.74
C LEU A 131 15.34 5.03 28.20
N TYR A 132 14.20 5.43 28.79
CA TYR A 132 12.87 5.11 28.27
C TYR A 132 12.67 5.58 26.83
N TYR A 133 13.04 6.84 26.53
CA TYR A 133 12.93 7.36 25.17
C TYR A 133 14.00 6.79 24.23
N ASP A 134 15.23 6.57 24.68
CA ASP A 134 16.26 5.93 23.87
C ASP A 134 15.89 4.48 23.51
N GLY A 135 15.24 3.76 24.41
CA GLY A 135 14.75 2.40 24.17
C GLY A 135 13.65 2.38 23.11
N ARG A 136 12.68 3.29 23.21
CA ARG A 136 11.63 3.49 22.19
C ARG A 136 12.22 3.88 20.84
N LYS A 137 13.18 4.81 20.83
CA LYS A 137 13.92 5.19 19.62
C LYS A 137 14.64 3.99 19.03
N ALA A 138 15.24 3.12 19.85
CA ALA A 138 15.92 1.91 19.40
C ALA A 138 14.95 0.90 18.78
N LEU A 139 13.77 0.69 19.38
CA LEU A 139 12.71 -0.17 18.84
C LEU A 139 12.22 0.35 17.47
N VAL A 140 11.94 1.64 17.36
CA VAL A 140 11.52 2.28 16.11
C VAL A 140 12.65 2.29 15.08
N SER A 141 13.90 2.50 15.50
CA SER A 141 15.07 2.45 14.62
C SER A 141 15.32 1.05 14.08
N ALA A 142 15.14 0.01 14.92
CA ALA A 142 15.21 -1.38 14.48
C ALA A 142 14.11 -1.69 13.46
N LEU A 143 12.87 -1.26 13.71
CA LEU A 143 11.77 -1.41 12.75
C LEU A 143 12.09 -0.68 11.43
N ARG A 144 12.58 0.56 11.51
CA ARG A 144 12.99 1.35 10.35
C ARG A 144 14.13 0.68 9.58
N SER A 145 15.16 0.18 10.24
CA SER A 145 16.27 -0.55 9.61
C SER A 145 15.77 -1.83 8.93
N LEU A 146 14.91 -2.59 9.60
CA LEU A 146 14.25 -3.78 9.03
C LEU A 146 13.38 -3.43 7.81
N VAL A 147 12.73 -2.26 7.80
CA VAL A 147 11.93 -1.77 6.68
C VAL A 147 12.83 -1.23 5.56
N HIS A 148 13.90 -0.50 5.89
CA HIS A 148 14.82 0.14 4.94
C HIS A 148 15.62 -0.90 4.13
N VAL A 149 15.95 -2.04 4.74
CA VAL A 149 16.66 -3.16 4.11
C VAL A 149 15.80 -3.92 3.09
N ARG A 150 14.47 -3.72 3.11
CA ARG A 150 13.54 -4.38 2.17
C ARG A 150 13.74 -3.96 0.71
N LYS A 151 14.52 -2.91 0.45
CA LYS A 151 14.81 -2.39 -0.89
C LYS A 151 15.59 -3.37 -1.78
N ASP A 152 16.39 -4.25 -1.20
CA ASP A 152 17.24 -5.21 -1.95
C ASP A 152 16.82 -6.68 -1.73
N LEU A 153 15.81 -6.94 -0.89
CA LEU A 153 15.46 -8.29 -0.43
C LEU A 153 14.45 -9.00 -1.35
N LEU A 154 13.53 -8.27 -1.98
CA LEU A 154 12.57 -8.84 -2.94
C LEU A 154 13.29 -9.37 -4.20
N GLU A 155 14.36 -8.69 -4.65
CA GLU A 155 15.22 -9.17 -5.74
C GLU A 155 16.00 -10.45 -5.35
N CYS A 156 16.26 -10.66 -4.06
CA CYS A 156 16.94 -11.86 -3.55
C CYS A 156 15.99 -13.03 -3.25
N LEU A 157 14.67 -12.81 -3.18
CA LEU A 157 13.66 -13.80 -2.78
C LEU A 157 12.94 -14.38 -4.00
N ASP A 158 13.70 -15.06 -4.84
CA ASP A 158 13.22 -15.82 -5.99
C ASP A 158 12.83 -17.24 -5.56
N LEU A 159 11.52 -17.55 -5.61
CA LEU A 159 10.99 -18.84 -5.18
C LEU A 159 11.58 -19.98 -6.01
N SER A 160 11.80 -19.77 -7.30
CA SER A 160 12.36 -20.79 -8.20
C SER A 160 13.80 -21.12 -7.81
N LYS A 161 14.63 -20.10 -7.55
CA LYS A 161 16.01 -20.30 -7.09
C LYS A 161 16.10 -20.94 -5.71
N GLU A 162 15.21 -20.55 -4.79
CA GLU A 162 15.16 -21.16 -3.45
C GLU A 162 14.74 -22.63 -3.53
N LEU A 163 13.74 -22.97 -4.34
CA LEU A 163 13.32 -24.36 -4.54
C LEU A 163 14.42 -25.19 -5.20
N GLU A 164 15.12 -24.67 -6.21
CA GLU A 164 16.27 -25.32 -6.84
C GLU A 164 17.38 -25.62 -5.81
N LEU A 165 17.71 -24.64 -4.97
CA LEU A 165 18.71 -24.80 -3.91
C LEU A 165 18.28 -25.88 -2.89
N LEU A 166 17.02 -25.88 -2.47
CA LEU A 166 16.50 -26.84 -1.49
C LEU A 166 16.37 -28.25 -2.07
N HIS A 167 15.99 -28.39 -3.35
CA HIS A 167 15.98 -29.65 -4.07
C HIS A 167 17.40 -30.21 -4.23
N HIS A 168 18.35 -29.38 -4.66
CA HIS A 168 19.74 -29.76 -4.84
C HIS A 168 20.36 -30.31 -3.54
N ASN A 169 20.06 -29.66 -2.42
CA ASN A 169 20.58 -30.05 -1.10
C ASN A 169 19.76 -31.14 -0.39
N ARG A 170 18.74 -31.72 -1.04
CA ARG A 170 17.81 -32.70 -0.44
C ARG A 170 17.19 -32.21 0.88
N ALA A 171 17.00 -30.89 1.00
CA ALA A 171 16.49 -30.22 2.20
C ALA A 171 14.95 -30.16 2.25
N LEU A 172 14.27 -30.76 1.27
CA LEU A 172 12.81 -30.85 1.19
C LEU A 172 12.34 -32.26 1.59
N GLY A 173 11.47 -32.34 2.59
CA GLY A 173 10.72 -33.55 2.93
C GLY A 173 9.63 -33.89 1.89
N GLY A 174 8.64 -34.69 2.31
CA GLY A 174 7.51 -35.07 1.45
C GLY A 174 6.62 -33.88 1.01
N PRO A 175 5.63 -34.10 0.13
CA PRO A 175 4.83 -33.03 -0.50
C PRO A 175 4.21 -32.03 0.48
N LYS A 176 3.78 -32.49 1.67
CA LYS A 176 3.25 -31.63 2.74
C LYS A 176 4.28 -30.63 3.26
N HIS A 177 5.53 -31.06 3.45
CA HIS A 177 6.61 -30.19 3.92
C HIS A 177 7.02 -29.18 2.83
N GLN A 178 7.03 -29.61 1.57
CA GLN A 178 7.27 -28.73 0.42
C GLN A 178 6.23 -27.61 0.36
N HIS A 179 4.94 -27.96 0.49
CA HIS A 179 3.87 -26.97 0.52
C HIS A 179 4.03 -25.97 1.67
N GLN A 180 4.34 -26.43 2.89
CA GLN A 180 4.56 -25.55 4.06
C GLN A 180 5.72 -24.58 3.87
N VAL A 181 6.81 -25.01 3.22
CA VAL A 181 7.96 -24.13 2.94
C VAL A 181 7.61 -23.09 1.88
N VAL A 182 6.92 -23.51 0.81
CA VAL A 182 6.44 -22.60 -0.24
C VAL A 182 5.46 -21.56 0.32
N GLU A 183 4.50 -21.99 1.14
CA GLU A 183 3.54 -21.12 1.81
C GLU A 183 4.25 -20.07 2.68
N GLN A 184 5.18 -20.49 3.55
CA GLN A 184 5.94 -19.55 4.38
C GLN A 184 6.79 -18.58 3.53
N PHE A 185 7.36 -19.04 2.43
CA PHE A 185 8.12 -18.18 1.52
C PHE A 185 7.21 -17.15 0.83
N GLN A 186 6.03 -17.58 0.38
CA GLN A 186 5.02 -16.71 -0.22
C GLN A 186 4.48 -15.70 0.80
N GLU A 187 4.21 -16.09 2.04
CA GLU A 187 3.82 -15.19 3.13
C GLU A 187 4.89 -14.13 3.40
N ILE A 188 6.18 -14.50 3.37
CA ILE A 188 7.28 -13.54 3.50
C ILE A 188 7.26 -12.56 2.33
N ARG A 189 7.12 -13.04 1.09
CA ARG A 189 7.05 -12.17 -0.11
C ARG A 189 5.87 -11.23 -0.05
N GLN A 190 4.69 -11.72 0.34
CA GLN A 190 3.49 -10.90 0.51
C GLN A 190 3.71 -9.81 1.56
N ALA A 191 4.19 -10.18 2.75
CA ALA A 191 4.44 -9.20 3.81
C ALA A 191 5.44 -8.12 3.35
N LEU A 192 6.47 -8.48 2.59
CA LEU A 192 7.42 -7.51 2.04
C LEU A 192 6.74 -6.55 1.05
N ALA A 193 5.91 -7.06 0.15
CA ALA A 193 5.16 -6.25 -0.79
C ALA A 193 4.17 -5.31 -0.09
N ASP A 194 3.44 -5.80 0.93
CA ASP A 194 2.51 -5.01 1.73
C ASP A 194 3.23 -3.85 2.43
N ILE A 195 4.46 -4.06 2.91
CA ILE A 195 5.25 -2.99 3.51
C ILE A 195 5.66 -1.93 2.48
N ILE A 196 6.07 -2.33 1.28
CA ILE A 196 6.38 -1.38 0.21
C ILE A 196 5.13 -0.56 -0.13
N PHE A 197 3.98 -1.23 -0.26
CA PHE A 197 2.70 -0.57 -0.46
C PHE A 197 2.39 0.44 0.65
N LEU A 198 2.44 0.03 1.91
CA LEU A 198 2.14 0.91 3.05
C LEU A 198 3.09 2.10 3.17
N TRP A 199 4.39 1.89 2.89
CA TRP A 199 5.35 3.00 2.83
C TRP A 199 4.97 4.00 1.73
N THR A 200 4.66 3.48 0.55
CA THR A 200 4.31 4.30 -0.62
C THR A 200 3.03 5.09 -0.39
N ALA A 201 1.99 4.46 0.18
CA ALA A 201 0.71 5.10 0.47
C ALA A 201 0.82 6.25 1.48
N GLN A 202 1.84 6.24 2.36
CA GLN A 202 2.02 7.28 3.38
C GLN A 202 2.83 8.48 2.89
N THR A 203 3.90 8.24 2.12
CA THR A 203 4.89 9.29 1.80
C THR A 203 5.26 9.36 0.32
N GLY A 204 4.70 8.51 -0.53
CA GLY A 204 5.25 8.20 -1.84
C GLY A 204 6.59 7.44 -1.73
N LEU A 205 7.20 7.16 -2.88
CA LEU A 205 8.51 6.53 -2.97
C LEU A 205 9.55 7.49 -3.55
N PRO A 206 10.78 7.56 -2.98
CA PRO A 206 11.89 8.26 -3.61
C PRO A 206 12.24 7.71 -4.99
N LYS A 207 13.07 8.45 -5.72
CA LYS A 207 13.50 8.12 -7.08
C LYS A 207 14.05 6.70 -7.20
N ASP A 208 15.17 6.37 -6.54
CA ASP A 208 15.79 5.04 -6.74
C ASP A 208 14.86 3.85 -6.40
N PRO A 209 14.14 3.84 -5.25
CA PRO A 209 13.16 2.78 -4.96
C PRO A 209 12.06 2.65 -6.02
N THR A 210 11.55 3.77 -6.56
CA THR A 210 10.52 3.74 -7.61
C THR A 210 11.05 3.07 -8.88
N PHE A 211 12.27 3.41 -9.30
CA PHE A 211 12.89 2.79 -10.46
C PHE A 211 13.18 1.30 -10.25
N LYS A 212 13.57 0.89 -9.04
CA LYS A 212 13.71 -0.54 -8.72
C LYS A 212 12.38 -1.27 -8.81
N LEU A 213 11.31 -0.69 -8.26
CA LEU A 213 9.96 -1.24 -8.33
C LEU A 213 9.49 -1.39 -9.79
N ILE A 214 9.71 -0.38 -10.63
CA ILE A 214 9.43 -0.44 -12.07
C ILE A 214 10.22 -1.58 -12.74
N ASN A 215 11.53 -1.69 -12.45
CA ASN A 215 12.35 -2.77 -13.04
C ASN A 215 11.90 -4.16 -12.55
N HIS A 216 11.45 -4.30 -11.30
CA HIS A 216 10.90 -5.55 -10.79
C HIS A 216 9.61 -5.94 -11.53
N LEU A 217 8.62 -5.04 -11.55
CA LEU A 217 7.33 -5.26 -12.22
C LEU A 217 7.50 -5.54 -13.72
N ARG A 218 8.47 -4.89 -14.37
CA ARG A 218 8.85 -5.16 -15.75
C ARG A 218 9.26 -6.60 -16.01
N SER A 219 9.93 -7.23 -15.04
CA SER A 219 10.40 -8.62 -15.15
C SER A 219 9.35 -9.66 -14.72
N CYS A 220 8.19 -9.22 -14.23
CA CYS A 220 7.16 -10.12 -13.73
C CYS A 220 6.37 -10.80 -14.86
N LYS A 221 6.17 -12.11 -14.72
CA LYS A 221 5.32 -12.92 -15.60
C LYS A 221 4.02 -13.25 -14.87
N ILE A 222 2.88 -12.84 -15.42
CA ILE A 222 1.56 -13.10 -14.83
C ILE A 222 0.83 -14.25 -15.56
N GLN A 223 1.26 -14.63 -16.77
CA GLN A 223 0.49 -15.51 -17.66
C GLN A 223 0.71 -17.02 -17.46
N ASP A 224 1.44 -17.47 -16.43
CA ASP A 224 1.84 -18.88 -16.27
C ASP A 224 1.13 -19.66 -15.13
N GLU A 225 0.13 -19.10 -14.43
CA GLU A 225 -0.56 -19.79 -13.33
C GLU A 225 -2.00 -20.24 -13.64
N VAL A 226 -2.44 -21.31 -12.97
CA VAL A 226 -3.75 -22.01 -13.14
C VAL A 226 -4.97 -21.07 -12.97
N SER A 227 -4.82 -19.93 -12.29
CA SER A 227 -5.90 -18.96 -12.04
C SER A 227 -6.06 -17.90 -13.14
N GLY A 228 -5.03 -17.66 -13.96
CA GLY A 228 -5.00 -16.59 -14.97
C GLY A 228 -4.98 -15.15 -14.43
N GLY A 229 -5.08 -14.94 -13.11
CA GLY A 229 -5.12 -13.63 -12.46
C GLY A 229 -3.77 -13.20 -11.85
N ILE A 230 -3.64 -11.91 -11.52
CA ILE A 230 -2.45 -11.40 -10.82
C ILE A 230 -2.36 -11.95 -9.39
N ASP A 231 -1.18 -12.43 -8.97
CA ASP A 231 -0.96 -12.90 -7.60
C ASP A 231 -0.91 -11.73 -6.58
N GLY A 232 -1.03 -12.05 -5.30
CA GLY A 232 -1.10 -11.05 -4.23
C GLY A 232 0.17 -10.19 -4.09
N VAL A 233 1.35 -10.74 -4.40
CA VAL A 233 2.63 -10.03 -4.28
C VAL A 233 2.73 -9.00 -5.39
N ASN A 234 2.52 -9.42 -6.63
CA ASN A 234 2.55 -8.54 -7.79
C ASN A 234 1.43 -7.50 -7.75
N LEU A 235 0.24 -7.86 -7.26
CA LEU A 235 -0.83 -6.90 -7.00
C LEU A 235 -0.38 -5.81 -6.03
N ALA A 236 0.17 -6.18 -4.88
CA ALA A 236 0.60 -5.21 -3.87
C ALA A 236 1.71 -4.28 -4.39
N LEU A 237 2.63 -4.80 -5.20
CA LEU A 237 3.71 -4.02 -5.82
C LEU A 237 3.19 -3.09 -6.93
N GLU A 238 2.28 -3.54 -7.79
CA GLU A 238 1.64 -2.66 -8.79
C GLU A 238 0.83 -1.57 -8.07
N MET A 239 0.03 -1.91 -7.05
CA MET A 239 -0.70 -0.92 -6.25
C MET A 239 0.23 0.08 -5.57
N ALA A 240 1.42 -0.34 -5.11
CA ALA A 240 2.43 0.56 -4.59
C ALA A 240 2.90 1.55 -5.67
N LEU A 241 3.21 1.08 -6.88
CA LEU A 241 3.61 1.95 -7.98
C LEU A 241 2.49 2.92 -8.37
N LEU A 242 1.24 2.45 -8.45
CA LEU A 242 0.07 3.29 -8.73
C LEU A 242 -0.13 4.37 -7.67
N CYS A 243 0.20 4.10 -6.40
CA CYS A 243 0.21 5.10 -5.32
C CYS A 243 1.41 6.06 -5.43
N ALA A 244 2.58 5.60 -5.86
CA ALA A 244 3.76 6.46 -6.04
C ALA A 244 3.54 7.52 -7.12
N LEU A 245 2.73 7.21 -8.13
CA LEU A 245 2.37 8.10 -9.24
C LEU A 245 1.09 8.91 -8.96
N ASP A 246 0.46 8.75 -7.80
CA ASP A 246 -0.80 9.40 -7.48
C ASP A 246 -0.60 10.87 -7.08
N LEU A 247 -1.22 11.77 -7.86
CA LEU A 247 -1.25 13.21 -7.58
C LEU A 247 -2.66 13.72 -7.32
N SER A 248 -3.65 12.83 -7.14
CA SER A 248 -5.05 13.18 -6.91
C SER A 248 -5.28 14.02 -5.64
N LEU A 249 -4.37 13.95 -4.66
CA LEU A 249 -4.38 14.83 -3.47
C LEU A 249 -4.40 16.31 -3.82
N LEU A 250 -3.85 16.68 -4.98
CA LEU A 250 -3.84 18.06 -5.47
C LEU A 250 -5.26 18.64 -5.60
N HIS A 251 -6.22 17.79 -5.95
CA HIS A 251 -7.61 18.20 -6.22
C HIS A 251 -8.56 17.88 -5.07
N ARG A 252 -8.14 17.03 -4.11
CA ARG A 252 -8.98 16.54 -3.01
C ARG A 252 -8.91 17.39 -1.74
N MET A 253 -7.85 18.19 -1.58
CA MET A 253 -7.60 18.95 -0.36
C MET A 253 -7.33 20.42 -0.68
N GLU A 254 -7.81 21.33 0.17
CA GLU A 254 -7.55 22.78 0.05
C GLU A 254 -6.04 23.07 0.05
N ASP A 255 -5.27 22.39 0.91
CA ASP A 255 -3.80 22.49 1.00
C ASP A 255 -3.06 21.45 0.14
N GLY A 256 -3.75 20.81 -0.82
CA GLY A 256 -3.22 19.71 -1.62
C GLY A 256 -1.94 20.06 -2.38
N ALA A 257 -1.80 21.32 -2.83
CA ALA A 257 -0.62 21.79 -3.54
C ALA A 257 0.65 21.83 -2.66
N GLU A 258 0.55 22.12 -1.37
CA GLU A 258 1.69 22.11 -0.46
C GLU A 258 2.10 20.67 -0.10
N LEU A 259 1.11 19.81 0.15
CA LEU A 259 1.35 18.39 0.44
C LEU A 259 2.01 17.67 -0.73
N VAL A 260 1.52 17.90 -1.95
CA VAL A 260 2.03 17.27 -3.17
C VAL A 260 3.45 17.77 -3.51
N ARG A 261 3.82 19.01 -3.16
CA ARG A 261 5.21 19.50 -3.31
C ARG A 261 6.22 18.75 -2.44
N ASN A 262 5.78 18.27 -1.27
CA ASN A 262 6.62 17.50 -0.36
C ASN A 262 6.73 16.02 -0.78
N LEU A 263 5.94 15.56 -1.75
CA LEU A 263 6.06 14.20 -2.26
C LEU A 263 7.41 14.02 -2.98
N PRO A 264 8.06 12.86 -2.84
CA PRO A 264 9.32 12.59 -3.50
C PRO A 264 9.30 12.85 -5.01
N LEU A 265 8.18 12.53 -5.67
CA LEU A 265 7.95 12.74 -7.10
C LEU A 265 8.16 14.20 -7.56
N LEU A 266 7.80 15.18 -6.73
CA LEU A 266 7.95 16.61 -7.06
C LEU A 266 9.13 17.28 -6.36
N SER A 267 9.48 16.83 -5.16
CA SER A 267 10.60 17.42 -4.40
C SER A 267 11.96 17.19 -5.07
N ASP A 268 12.13 16.10 -5.83
CA ASP A 268 13.31 15.86 -6.68
C ASP A 268 13.05 16.28 -8.13
N THR A 269 13.65 17.40 -8.55
CA THR A 269 13.50 17.98 -9.89
C THR A 269 13.98 17.06 -11.02
N SER A 270 14.83 16.09 -10.71
CA SER A 270 15.36 15.12 -11.67
C SER A 270 14.49 13.87 -11.81
N PHE A 271 13.44 13.73 -11.01
CA PHE A 271 12.62 12.52 -10.95
C PHE A 271 11.69 12.43 -12.16
N ILE A 272 10.83 13.43 -12.39
CA ILE A 272 9.91 13.45 -13.52
C ILE A 272 10.64 13.25 -14.88
N PRO A 273 11.71 13.98 -15.23
CA PRO A 273 12.41 13.77 -16.49
C PRO A 273 12.97 12.35 -16.65
N ALA A 274 13.38 11.73 -15.54
CA ALA A 274 13.84 10.35 -15.56
C ALA A 274 12.68 9.38 -15.78
N LEU A 275 11.51 9.62 -15.15
CA LEU A 275 10.32 8.78 -15.34
C LEU A 275 9.77 8.86 -16.76
N VAL A 276 9.78 10.04 -17.39
CA VAL A 276 9.42 10.20 -18.80
C VAL A 276 10.30 9.30 -19.68
N ARG A 277 11.61 9.32 -19.45
CA ARG A 277 12.54 8.43 -20.16
C ARG A 277 12.21 6.96 -19.91
N GLU A 278 11.90 6.59 -18.68
CA GLU A 278 11.69 5.19 -18.29
C GLU A 278 10.34 4.62 -18.78
N LEU A 279 9.26 5.40 -18.68
CA LEU A 279 7.88 4.95 -18.90
C LEU A 279 7.30 5.41 -20.24
N SER A 280 7.68 6.59 -20.75
CA SER A 280 7.20 7.11 -22.04
C SER A 280 8.02 6.56 -23.19
N GLN A 281 9.35 6.65 -23.11
CA GLN A 281 10.24 6.14 -24.16
C GLN A 281 10.42 4.61 -24.10
N CYS A 282 9.99 3.99 -22.99
CA CYS A 282 10.01 2.55 -22.75
C CYS A 282 11.34 1.89 -23.15
N VAL A 283 12.44 2.35 -22.54
CA VAL A 283 13.81 1.94 -22.89
C VAL A 283 14.04 0.42 -22.76
N LYS A 284 13.23 -0.28 -21.96
CA LYS A 284 13.32 -1.73 -21.73
C LYS A 284 11.94 -2.39 -21.89
N PRO A 285 11.85 -3.58 -22.51
CA PRO A 285 10.59 -4.29 -22.70
C PRO A 285 10.04 -4.82 -21.36
N TRP A 286 8.71 -4.89 -21.26
CA TRP A 286 8.01 -5.55 -20.15
C TRP A 286 7.63 -6.97 -20.51
N GLU A 287 7.82 -7.90 -19.57
CA GLU A 287 7.36 -9.29 -19.69
C GLU A 287 5.83 -9.36 -19.66
N CYS A 288 5.18 -8.51 -18.86
CA CYS A 288 3.73 -8.36 -18.84
C CYS A 288 3.30 -6.99 -19.40
N LEU A 289 2.78 -6.99 -20.62
CA LEU A 289 2.27 -5.78 -21.27
C LEU A 289 1.09 -5.15 -20.53
N GLY A 290 0.31 -5.93 -19.79
CA GLY A 290 -0.79 -5.43 -18.98
C GLY A 290 -0.35 -4.58 -17.78
N LEU A 291 0.73 -4.99 -17.10
CA LEU A 291 1.37 -4.17 -16.06
C LEU A 291 1.93 -2.88 -16.65
N GLN A 292 2.61 -2.99 -17.81
CA GLN A 292 3.09 -1.82 -18.53
C GLN A 292 1.96 -0.83 -18.82
N ALA A 293 0.85 -1.32 -19.38
CA ALA A 293 -0.30 -0.52 -19.75
C ALA A 293 -0.95 0.16 -18.53
N THR A 294 -1.07 -0.57 -17.42
CA THR A 294 -1.64 -0.06 -16.17
C THR A 294 -0.77 1.04 -15.55
N THR A 295 0.54 0.82 -15.51
CA THR A 295 1.53 1.81 -15.07
C THR A 295 1.54 3.05 -15.98
N GLN A 296 1.51 2.86 -17.30
CA GLN A 296 1.49 3.96 -18.28
C GLN A 296 0.21 4.79 -18.19
N LEU A 297 -0.96 4.16 -18.00
CA LEU A 297 -2.22 4.88 -17.75
C LEU A 297 -2.11 5.77 -16.51
N ALA A 298 -1.63 5.23 -15.39
CA ALA A 298 -1.44 6.01 -14.16
C ALA A 298 -0.46 7.17 -14.35
N TRP A 299 0.63 6.94 -15.08
CA TRP A 299 1.62 7.97 -15.37
C TRP A 299 1.07 9.08 -16.27
N ALA A 300 0.32 8.74 -17.31
CA ALA A 300 -0.33 9.72 -18.18
C ALA A 300 -1.30 10.62 -17.38
N LEU A 301 -2.08 10.04 -16.46
CA LEU A 301 -2.98 10.80 -15.58
C LEU A 301 -2.25 11.71 -14.59
N ALA A 302 -1.08 11.29 -14.10
CA ALA A 302 -0.22 12.12 -13.27
C ALA A 302 0.31 13.34 -14.05
N LEU A 303 0.78 13.14 -15.28
CA LEU A 303 1.21 14.23 -16.17
C LEU A 303 0.05 15.17 -16.52
N THR A 304 -1.13 14.64 -16.86
CA THR A 304 -2.32 15.46 -17.09
C THR A 304 -2.70 16.27 -15.86
N THR A 305 -2.64 15.67 -14.67
CA THR A 305 -2.87 16.36 -13.39
C THR A 305 -1.91 17.52 -13.18
N LEU A 306 -0.61 17.34 -13.47
CA LEU A 306 0.38 18.42 -13.40
C LEU A 306 0.12 19.50 -14.46
N ARG A 307 -0.25 19.11 -15.68
CA ARG A 307 -0.56 20.01 -16.81
C ARG A 307 -1.76 20.90 -16.54
N LEU A 308 -2.77 20.37 -15.85
CA LEU A 308 -3.99 21.08 -15.49
C LEU A 308 -3.87 21.82 -14.15
N SER A 309 -2.76 21.68 -13.42
CA SER A 309 -2.56 22.32 -12.12
C SER A 309 -2.54 23.86 -12.23
N PRO A 310 -3.34 24.59 -11.44
CA PRO A 310 -3.39 26.06 -11.51
C PRO A 310 -2.08 26.75 -11.10
N ASN A 311 -1.25 26.08 -10.29
CA ASN A 311 -0.03 26.67 -9.69
C ASN A 311 1.24 26.43 -10.52
N ASN A 312 1.15 25.82 -11.71
CA ASN A 312 2.31 25.36 -12.50
C ASN A 312 3.34 24.62 -11.62
N LEU A 313 2.87 23.63 -10.85
CA LEU A 313 3.72 22.85 -9.93
C LEU A 313 4.92 22.22 -10.62
N TYR A 314 4.79 21.96 -11.93
CA TYR A 314 5.87 21.56 -12.81
C TYR A 314 5.85 22.45 -14.06
N THR A 315 7.02 22.93 -14.49
CA THR A 315 7.14 24.02 -15.47
C THR A 315 7.49 23.57 -16.88
N ASP A 316 8.09 22.39 -17.06
CA ASP A 316 8.47 21.89 -18.38
C ASP A 316 7.25 21.29 -19.10
N ARG A 317 6.66 22.07 -20.02
CA ARG A 317 5.45 21.68 -20.76
C ARG A 317 5.71 20.58 -21.78
N ASN A 318 6.89 20.52 -22.38
CA ASN A 318 7.21 19.49 -23.38
C ASN A 318 7.11 18.09 -22.76
N VAL A 319 7.57 17.96 -21.50
CA VAL A 319 7.44 16.73 -20.72
C VAL A 319 5.97 16.39 -20.44
N LEU A 320 5.14 17.39 -20.15
CA LEU A 320 3.73 17.18 -19.80
C LEU A 320 2.85 16.83 -21.00
N GLU A 321 3.24 17.21 -22.21
CA GLU A 321 2.54 16.90 -23.47
C GLU A 321 2.71 15.44 -23.92
N GLU A 322 3.62 14.69 -23.31
CA GLU A 322 3.79 13.25 -23.55
C GLU A 322 2.57 12.44 -23.05
N ASP A 323 1.69 13.01 -22.23
CA ASP A 323 0.53 12.34 -21.64
C ASP A 323 -0.42 11.72 -22.68
N GLU A 324 -0.67 12.40 -23.80
CA GLU A 324 -1.53 11.90 -24.89
C GLU A 324 -0.94 10.67 -25.59
N ILE A 325 0.37 10.63 -25.81
CA ILE A 325 1.06 9.52 -26.46
C ILE A 325 1.09 8.30 -25.53
N ILE A 326 1.36 8.52 -24.25
CA ILE A 326 1.45 7.46 -23.24
C ILE A 326 0.09 6.80 -23.03
N VAL A 327 -0.99 7.59 -22.96
CA VAL A 327 -2.34 7.01 -22.80
C VAL A 327 -2.78 6.22 -24.03
N GLU A 328 -2.49 6.70 -25.25
CA GLU A 328 -2.81 5.92 -26.46
C GLU A 328 -2.04 4.58 -26.45
N THR A 329 -0.76 4.61 -26.06
CA THR A 329 0.05 3.39 -25.91
C THR A 329 -0.57 2.41 -24.89
N ALA A 330 -1.01 2.91 -23.72
CA ALA A 330 -1.67 2.08 -22.71
C ALA A 330 -2.99 1.45 -23.23
N ILE A 331 -3.76 2.21 -24.01
CA ILE A 331 -5.00 1.73 -24.64
C ILE A 331 -4.68 0.64 -25.66
N ASP A 332 -3.69 0.84 -26.54
CA ASP A 332 -3.26 -0.12 -27.55
C ASP A 332 -2.73 -1.42 -26.93
N LEU A 333 -2.06 -1.32 -25.77
CA LEU A 333 -1.66 -2.45 -24.93
C LEU A 333 -2.81 -3.09 -24.15
N LYS A 334 -4.06 -2.67 -24.42
CA LYS A 334 -5.31 -3.22 -23.88
C LYS A 334 -5.45 -3.10 -22.37
N VAL A 335 -5.07 -1.95 -21.79
CA VAL A 335 -5.15 -1.70 -20.33
C VAL A 335 -6.49 -2.10 -19.70
N PHE A 336 -7.63 -1.78 -20.33
CA PHE A 336 -8.94 -2.09 -19.76
C PHE A 336 -9.29 -3.58 -19.84
N ASP A 337 -8.84 -4.29 -20.86
CA ASP A 337 -9.00 -5.74 -20.93
C ASP A 337 -8.20 -6.40 -19.80
N PHE A 338 -6.94 -6.01 -19.63
CA PHE A 338 -6.09 -6.51 -18.55
C PHE A 338 -6.66 -6.24 -17.15
N LEU A 339 -7.18 -5.01 -16.92
CA LEU A 339 -7.86 -4.68 -15.67
C LEU A 339 -9.05 -5.61 -15.43
N HIS A 340 -9.89 -5.82 -16.44
CA HIS A 340 -11.08 -6.66 -16.32
C HIS A 340 -10.78 -8.15 -16.13
N THR A 341 -9.88 -8.72 -16.94
CA THR A 341 -9.68 -10.17 -17.07
C THR A 341 -8.59 -10.74 -16.16
N VAL A 342 -7.61 -9.92 -15.76
CA VAL A 342 -6.45 -10.37 -14.98
C VAL A 342 -6.37 -9.67 -13.63
N PHE A 343 -6.47 -8.33 -13.62
CA PHE A 343 -6.26 -7.55 -12.39
C PHE A 343 -7.40 -7.74 -11.38
N LEU A 344 -8.65 -7.60 -11.83
CA LEU A 344 -9.87 -7.72 -11.01
C LEU A 344 -10.28 -9.17 -10.69
N GLU A 345 -9.50 -10.17 -11.13
CA GLU A 345 -9.62 -11.56 -10.62
C GLU A 345 -9.16 -11.67 -9.17
N ASN A 346 -8.17 -10.87 -8.77
CA ASN A 346 -7.64 -10.93 -7.41
C ASN A 346 -8.59 -10.26 -6.40
N LYS A 347 -9.26 -11.09 -5.60
CA LYS A 347 -10.27 -10.64 -4.62
C LYS A 347 -9.70 -9.84 -3.46
N THR A 348 -8.37 -9.79 -3.27
CA THR A 348 -7.73 -8.94 -2.26
C THR A 348 -8.04 -7.46 -2.49
N ILE A 349 -8.24 -7.05 -3.76
CA ILE A 349 -8.68 -5.70 -4.12
C ILE A 349 -9.90 -5.30 -3.28
N TYR A 350 -10.91 -6.15 -3.19
CA TYR A 350 -12.16 -5.86 -2.49
C TYR A 350 -12.07 -6.00 -0.96
N LYS A 351 -10.95 -6.50 -0.43
CA LYS A 351 -10.71 -6.62 1.02
C LYS A 351 -9.93 -5.43 1.58
N GLU A 352 -9.09 -4.83 0.75
CA GLU A 352 -8.20 -3.74 1.15
C GLU A 352 -8.77 -2.37 0.72
N GLN A 353 -9.18 -1.55 1.70
CA GLN A 353 -9.81 -0.25 1.45
C GLN A 353 -8.95 0.66 0.55
N PHE A 354 -7.63 0.72 0.81
CA PHE A 354 -6.74 1.56 0.03
C PHE A 354 -6.63 1.09 -1.43
N TYR A 355 -6.76 -0.21 -1.69
CA TYR A 355 -6.73 -0.72 -3.06
C TYR A 355 -7.97 -0.31 -3.83
N LEU A 356 -9.16 -0.48 -3.24
CA LEU A 356 -10.42 0.00 -3.81
C LEU A 356 -10.37 1.51 -4.08
N GLN A 357 -9.93 2.31 -3.11
CA GLN A 357 -9.86 3.76 -3.30
C GLN A 357 -8.88 4.16 -4.42
N ARG A 358 -7.72 3.52 -4.51
CA ARG A 358 -6.73 3.84 -5.56
C ARG A 358 -7.22 3.46 -6.96
N LEU A 359 -7.83 2.27 -7.12
CA LEU A 359 -8.39 1.86 -8.42
C LEU A 359 -9.61 2.69 -8.82
N HIS A 360 -10.49 3.01 -7.87
CA HIS A 360 -11.58 3.96 -8.11
C HIS A 360 -11.03 5.28 -8.65
N THR A 361 -10.00 5.82 -7.98
CA THR A 361 -9.33 7.07 -8.40
C THR A 361 -8.74 6.96 -9.80
N LEU A 362 -8.06 5.86 -10.12
CA LEU A 362 -7.51 5.61 -11.46
C LEU A 362 -8.60 5.66 -12.54
N ILE A 363 -9.74 4.99 -12.30
CA ILE A 363 -10.88 4.96 -13.22
C ILE A 363 -11.51 6.35 -13.35
N THR A 364 -11.81 7.02 -12.24
CA THR A 364 -12.44 8.34 -12.26
C THR A 364 -11.54 9.40 -12.87
N ASP A 365 -10.24 9.37 -12.58
CA ASP A 365 -9.27 10.31 -13.14
C ASP A 365 -9.19 10.14 -14.66
N PHE A 366 -9.18 8.91 -15.19
CA PHE A 366 -9.25 8.71 -16.64
C PHE A 366 -10.50 9.32 -17.27
N LEU A 367 -11.67 9.10 -16.65
CA LEU A 367 -12.93 9.62 -17.16
C LEU A 367 -13.02 11.15 -17.12
N VAL A 368 -12.45 11.76 -16.08
CA VAL A 368 -12.53 13.22 -15.83
C VAL A 368 -11.43 13.98 -16.56
N LEU A 369 -10.19 13.50 -16.49
CA LEU A 369 -9.02 14.20 -17.00
C LEU A 369 -8.86 14.04 -18.52
N MET A 370 -9.40 12.97 -19.10
CA MET A 370 -9.23 12.65 -20.52
C MET A 370 -10.56 12.49 -21.28
N PRO A 371 -11.49 13.47 -21.21
CA PRO A 371 -12.83 13.35 -21.79
C PRO A 371 -12.82 13.18 -23.32
N ASN A 372 -11.82 13.75 -24.00
CA ASN A 372 -11.64 13.60 -25.44
C ASN A 372 -11.26 12.15 -25.82
N LYS A 373 -10.40 11.49 -25.03
CA LYS A 373 -10.06 10.07 -25.25
C LYS A 373 -11.27 9.18 -25.00
N VAL A 374 -12.04 9.43 -23.95
CA VAL A 374 -13.29 8.69 -23.67
C VAL A 374 -14.27 8.83 -24.85
N LYS A 375 -14.46 10.06 -25.37
CA LYS A 375 -15.31 10.33 -26.53
C LYS A 375 -14.84 9.59 -27.79
N GLU A 376 -13.54 9.56 -28.02
CA GLU A 376 -12.93 8.85 -29.14
C GLU A 376 -13.12 7.33 -29.03
N LEU A 377 -12.79 6.75 -27.87
CA LEU A 377 -12.99 5.33 -27.59
C LEU A 377 -14.43 4.90 -27.87
N ARG A 378 -15.38 5.71 -27.41
CA ARG A 378 -16.79 5.48 -27.67
C ARG A 378 -17.12 5.53 -29.17
N THR A 379 -16.63 6.54 -29.88
CA THR A 379 -16.90 6.68 -31.33
C THR A 379 -16.35 5.47 -32.09
N ARG A 380 -15.12 5.02 -31.78
CA ARG A 380 -14.53 3.78 -32.33
C ARG A 380 -15.34 2.53 -31.94
N GLY A 381 -15.87 2.49 -30.72
CA GLY A 381 -16.76 1.42 -30.25
C GLY A 381 -18.07 1.33 -31.05
N ASP A 382 -18.72 2.48 -31.30
CA ASP A 382 -19.94 2.56 -32.13
C ASP A 382 -19.66 2.08 -33.57
N GLU A 383 -18.51 2.43 -34.14
CA GLU A 383 -18.07 2.00 -35.47
C GLU A 383 -17.77 0.50 -35.54
N THR A 384 -17.09 -0.02 -34.51
CA THR A 384 -16.82 -1.45 -34.35
C THR A 384 -18.12 -2.24 -34.27
N ALA A 385 -19.08 -1.78 -33.47
CA ALA A 385 -20.39 -2.41 -33.33
C ALA A 385 -21.17 -2.44 -34.65
N ARG A 386 -21.16 -1.35 -35.44
CA ARG A 386 -21.77 -1.33 -36.77
C ARG A 386 -21.10 -2.33 -37.70
N THR A 387 -19.78 -2.42 -37.66
CA THR A 387 -19.02 -3.38 -38.48
C THR A 387 -19.40 -4.81 -38.12
N VAL A 388 -19.38 -5.18 -36.84
CA VAL A 388 -19.80 -6.50 -36.37
C VAL A 388 -21.23 -6.83 -36.82
N GLN A 389 -22.15 -5.87 -36.74
CA GLN A 389 -23.53 -6.06 -37.17
C GLN A 389 -23.66 -6.32 -38.68
N VAL A 390 -22.86 -5.63 -39.52
CA VAL A 390 -22.84 -5.86 -40.97
C VAL A 390 -22.37 -7.29 -41.28
N TYR A 391 -21.27 -7.73 -40.67
CA TYR A 391 -20.75 -9.09 -40.85
C TYR A 391 -21.76 -10.14 -40.38
N ALA A 392 -22.41 -9.93 -39.24
CA ALA A 392 -23.45 -10.83 -38.73
C ALA A 392 -24.66 -10.93 -39.68
N HIS A 393 -25.08 -9.82 -40.30
CA HIS A 393 -26.15 -9.84 -41.31
C HIS A 393 -25.77 -10.59 -42.58
N GLU A 394 -24.49 -10.59 -42.95
CA GLU A 394 -23.95 -11.36 -44.08
C GLU A 394 -23.63 -12.81 -43.72
N GLY A 395 -23.82 -13.22 -42.46
CA GLY A 395 -23.49 -14.57 -41.97
C GLY A 395 -21.98 -14.83 -41.91
N LEU A 396 -21.17 -13.78 -41.80
CA LEU A 396 -19.71 -13.82 -41.73
C LEU A 396 -19.22 -13.56 -40.30
N GLU A 397 -18.04 -14.07 -39.98
CA GLU A 397 -17.34 -13.72 -38.73
C GLU A 397 -16.65 -12.35 -38.87
N PRO A 398 -16.76 -11.48 -37.85
CA PRO A 398 -16.11 -10.18 -37.89
C PRO A 398 -14.58 -10.29 -37.84
N PRO A 399 -13.82 -9.30 -38.37
CA PRO A 399 -12.36 -9.33 -38.34
C PRO A 399 -11.80 -9.34 -36.92
N ALA A 400 -10.83 -10.23 -36.67
CA ALA A 400 -10.13 -10.33 -35.38
C ALA A 400 -9.30 -9.07 -35.03
N SER A 401 -9.06 -8.18 -35.99
CA SER A 401 -8.35 -6.91 -35.80
C SER A 401 -9.23 -5.80 -35.20
N LEU A 402 -10.53 -6.03 -35.04
CA LEU A 402 -11.43 -5.05 -34.42
C LEU A 402 -11.05 -4.84 -32.95
N THR A 403 -11.05 -3.58 -32.53
CA THR A 403 -10.67 -3.20 -31.18
C THR A 403 -11.90 -2.95 -30.31
N HIS A 404 -11.85 -3.44 -29.08
CA HIS A 404 -12.97 -3.43 -28.15
C HIS A 404 -12.66 -2.60 -26.89
N HIS A 405 -11.75 -1.63 -26.97
CA HIS A 405 -11.24 -0.91 -25.79
C HIS A 405 -12.34 -0.23 -24.97
N PHE A 406 -13.33 0.40 -25.62
CA PHE A 406 -14.44 1.05 -24.93
C PHE A 406 -15.35 0.03 -24.21
N GLU A 407 -15.59 -1.12 -24.82
CA GLU A 407 -16.35 -2.21 -24.21
C GLU A 407 -15.64 -2.75 -22.96
N HIS A 408 -14.33 -2.99 -23.04
CA HIS A 408 -13.53 -3.43 -21.90
C HIS A 408 -13.47 -2.38 -20.77
N LEU A 409 -13.49 -1.08 -21.10
CA LEU A 409 -13.64 -0.03 -20.10
C LEU A 409 -14.98 -0.16 -19.35
N LEU A 410 -16.10 -0.37 -20.07
CA LEU A 410 -17.41 -0.54 -19.45
C LEU A 410 -17.48 -1.82 -18.59
N LEU A 411 -16.93 -2.92 -19.07
CA LEU A 411 -16.81 -4.19 -18.34
C LEU A 411 -15.92 -4.06 -17.10
N THR A 412 -14.85 -3.27 -17.16
CA THR A 412 -13.99 -2.98 -16.01
C THR A 412 -14.77 -2.21 -14.94
N VAL A 413 -15.48 -1.15 -15.34
CA VAL A 413 -16.31 -0.34 -14.43
C VAL A 413 -17.39 -1.22 -13.79
N GLU A 414 -18.14 -1.97 -14.58
CA GLU A 414 -19.18 -2.86 -14.07
C GLU A 414 -18.60 -3.86 -13.06
N ARG A 415 -17.54 -4.58 -13.42
CA ARG A 415 -16.94 -5.60 -12.57
C ARG A 415 -16.41 -5.01 -11.26
N PHE A 416 -15.73 -3.87 -11.33
CA PHE A 416 -15.12 -3.22 -10.18
C PHE A 416 -16.14 -2.74 -9.15
N TYR A 417 -17.31 -2.26 -9.58
CA TYR A 417 -18.33 -1.75 -8.66
C TYR A 417 -19.47 -2.75 -8.39
N ARG A 418 -19.48 -3.92 -9.02
CA ARG A 418 -20.49 -4.97 -8.82
C ARG A 418 -20.60 -5.37 -7.34
N ASP A 419 -19.46 -5.57 -6.70
CA ASP A 419 -19.36 -5.99 -5.31
C ASP A 419 -18.89 -4.80 -4.44
N ASN A 420 -19.57 -4.53 -3.33
CA ASN A 420 -19.19 -3.49 -2.36
C ASN A 420 -19.11 -4.05 -0.92
N PRO A 421 -18.19 -4.99 -0.65
CA PRO A 421 -18.12 -5.65 0.66
C PRO A 421 -17.70 -4.71 1.80
N LEU A 422 -16.97 -3.63 1.50
CA LEU A 422 -16.52 -2.65 2.50
C LEU A 422 -17.50 -1.50 2.73
N GLY A 423 -18.60 -1.41 1.96
CA GLY A 423 -19.62 -0.37 2.16
C GLY A 423 -19.11 1.06 1.92
N LEU A 424 -18.12 1.25 1.04
CA LEU A 424 -17.49 2.57 0.81
C LEU A 424 -18.33 3.51 -0.08
N GLU A 425 -19.34 2.97 -0.74
CA GLU A 425 -20.29 3.71 -1.59
C GLU A 425 -19.63 4.52 -2.74
N LEU A 426 -18.45 4.10 -3.19
CA LEU A 426 -17.65 4.78 -4.24
C LEU A 426 -18.41 4.97 -5.57
N ALA A 427 -19.39 4.11 -5.86
CA ALA A 427 -20.23 4.24 -7.04
C ALA A 427 -21.13 5.49 -7.00
N LEU A 428 -21.36 6.10 -5.83
CA LEU A 428 -22.17 7.32 -5.67
C LEU A 428 -21.50 8.54 -6.32
N ASP A 429 -20.18 8.55 -6.48
CA ASP A 429 -19.45 9.68 -7.08
C ASP A 429 -19.88 9.93 -8.54
N PHE A 430 -20.41 8.92 -9.23
CA PHE A 430 -21.00 9.07 -10.56
C PHE A 430 -22.33 9.84 -10.55
N TRP A 431 -23.06 9.87 -9.43
CA TRP A 431 -24.47 10.31 -9.38
C TRP A 431 -24.70 11.60 -8.60
N CYS A 432 -23.67 12.19 -8.01
CA CYS A 432 -23.87 13.31 -7.08
C CYS A 432 -24.48 14.55 -7.80
N PRO A 433 -25.39 15.33 -7.18
CA PRO A 433 -25.88 16.58 -7.73
C PRO A 433 -24.93 17.75 -7.42
N THR A 434 -24.87 18.74 -8.31
CA THR A 434 -24.01 19.93 -8.19
C THR A 434 -24.29 20.87 -7.01
N ASP A 435 -25.41 20.72 -6.29
CA ASP A 435 -26.00 21.84 -5.54
C ASP A 435 -25.97 21.74 -4.00
N THR A 436 -25.35 20.72 -3.38
CA THR A 436 -25.31 20.65 -1.91
C THR A 436 -24.06 21.30 -1.32
N THR A 437 -24.15 22.61 -1.12
CA THR A 437 -23.37 23.33 -0.10
C THR A 437 -23.79 22.85 1.29
N LYS A 438 -23.07 21.88 1.87
CA LYS A 438 -22.76 21.72 3.31
C LYS A 438 -22.22 20.32 3.62
N HIS A 439 -20.94 20.31 4.00
CA HIS A 439 -20.20 19.29 4.74
C HIS A 439 -20.02 17.88 4.12
N SER A 440 -18.75 17.62 3.79
CA SER A 440 -18.08 16.31 3.78
C SER A 440 -18.61 15.26 2.81
N THR A 441 -18.29 15.43 1.54
CA THR A 441 -17.87 14.32 0.67
C THR A 441 -16.82 14.86 -0.29
N ILE A 442 -15.79 14.06 -0.53
CA ILE A 442 -14.55 14.41 -1.23
C ILE A 442 -14.91 15.05 -2.58
N TYR A 443 -14.62 16.34 -2.74
CA TYR A 443 -14.79 17.02 -4.02
C TYR A 443 -13.80 16.43 -5.02
N LEU A 444 -14.26 15.53 -5.89
CA LEU A 444 -13.57 15.24 -7.14
C LEU A 444 -13.61 16.51 -7.99
N TYR A 445 -12.46 17.19 -8.11
CA TYR A 445 -12.14 18.15 -9.17
C TYR A 445 -12.96 19.44 -9.30
N GLY A 446 -13.90 19.77 -8.42
CA GLY A 446 -14.80 20.91 -8.68
C GLY A 446 -15.59 20.76 -9.98
N ILE A 447 -15.65 19.54 -10.53
CA ILE A 447 -16.41 19.21 -11.74
C ILE A 447 -17.76 18.65 -11.29
N PRO A 448 -18.88 19.23 -11.73
CA PRO A 448 -20.22 18.67 -11.58
C PRO A 448 -20.24 17.16 -11.86
N SER A 449 -20.62 16.37 -10.87
CA SER A 449 -20.83 14.92 -10.92
C SER A 449 -21.79 14.47 -12.03
N LYS A 450 -22.59 15.41 -12.59
CA LYS A 450 -23.35 15.21 -13.83
C LYS A 450 -22.49 14.95 -15.07
N GLN A 451 -21.20 15.30 -15.10
CA GLN A 451 -20.35 15.13 -16.28
C GLN A 451 -19.84 13.69 -16.46
N LEU A 452 -19.51 12.98 -15.38
CA LEU A 452 -19.03 11.59 -15.42
C LEU A 452 -20.02 10.64 -16.12
N LEU A 453 -21.31 10.73 -15.76
CA LEU A 453 -22.38 9.98 -16.42
C LEU A 453 -22.65 10.42 -17.84
N VAL A 454 -22.55 11.72 -18.16
CA VAL A 454 -22.77 12.22 -19.53
C VAL A 454 -21.65 11.79 -20.47
N PHE A 455 -20.41 11.69 -19.98
CA PHE A 455 -19.27 11.19 -20.76
C PHE A 455 -19.41 9.71 -21.08
N MET A 456 -19.85 8.88 -20.12
CA MET A 456 -20.10 7.46 -20.38
C MET A 456 -21.43 7.21 -21.11
N PHE A 457 -22.47 8.00 -20.82
CA PHE A 457 -23.87 7.73 -21.21
C PHE A 457 -24.72 9.02 -21.35
N PRO A 458 -24.71 9.73 -22.49
CA PRO A 458 -25.76 10.69 -22.83
C PRO A 458 -27.09 9.96 -22.98
N HIS A 459 -28.20 10.71 -23.02
CA HIS A 459 -29.60 10.26 -23.16
C HIS A 459 -29.92 9.20 -24.26
N THR A 460 -28.93 8.72 -25.01
CA THR A 460 -28.97 7.80 -26.15
C THR A 460 -28.66 6.33 -25.84
N VAL A 461 -28.58 5.89 -24.58
CA VAL A 461 -28.40 4.45 -24.25
C VAL A 461 -29.58 3.56 -24.68
N ARG A 462 -30.71 4.13 -25.12
CA ARG A 462 -31.77 3.34 -25.77
C ARG A 462 -31.37 2.75 -27.13
N LEU A 463 -30.20 3.07 -27.70
CA LEU A 463 -29.92 2.83 -29.12
C LEU A 463 -28.47 2.36 -29.45
N HIS A 464 -27.74 1.69 -28.55
CA HIS A 464 -26.47 1.08 -28.96
C HIS A 464 -26.70 -0.38 -29.43
N PRO A 465 -26.39 -0.75 -30.69
CA PRO A 465 -26.63 -2.10 -31.22
C PRO A 465 -25.88 -3.21 -30.47
N PHE A 466 -24.73 -2.90 -29.85
CA PHE A 466 -23.92 -3.85 -29.08
C PHE A 466 -24.46 -4.12 -27.67
N ILE A 467 -25.32 -3.22 -27.15
CA ILE A 467 -26.09 -3.48 -25.91
C ILE A 467 -27.17 -4.55 -26.16
N ARG A 468 -27.28 -5.14 -27.37
CA ARG A 468 -28.13 -6.31 -27.62
C ARG A 468 -27.56 -7.64 -27.12
N GLU A 469 -26.28 -7.71 -26.73
CA GLU A 469 -25.85 -8.85 -25.93
C GLU A 469 -26.54 -8.75 -24.56
N GLN A 470 -27.60 -9.55 -24.38
CA GLN A 470 -28.44 -9.55 -23.18
C GLN A 470 -27.61 -9.58 -21.89
N HIS A 471 -26.45 -10.23 -21.92
CA HIS A 471 -25.56 -10.37 -20.78
C HIS A 471 -24.89 -9.05 -20.36
N LEU A 472 -24.31 -8.29 -21.29
CA LEU A 472 -23.67 -7.00 -21.00
C LEU A 472 -24.70 -5.95 -20.56
N GLN A 473 -25.86 -5.94 -21.21
CA GLN A 473 -26.98 -5.08 -20.83
C GLN A 473 -27.50 -5.42 -19.43
N GLU A 474 -27.63 -6.71 -19.11
CA GLU A 474 -28.08 -7.17 -17.80
C GLU A 474 -27.04 -6.86 -16.71
N GLN A 475 -25.74 -6.98 -16.99
CA GLN A 475 -24.68 -6.66 -16.03
C GLN A 475 -24.57 -5.16 -15.75
N LEU A 476 -24.58 -4.32 -16.79
CA LEU A 476 -24.65 -2.87 -16.63
C LEU A 476 -25.97 -2.47 -15.94
N TYR A 477 -27.09 -3.09 -16.30
CA TYR A 477 -28.37 -2.86 -15.64
C TYR A 477 -28.34 -3.25 -14.16
N ARG A 478 -27.71 -4.36 -13.78
CA ARG A 478 -27.54 -4.76 -12.37
C ARG A 478 -26.67 -3.77 -11.60
N PHE A 479 -25.58 -3.29 -12.20
CA PHE A 479 -24.76 -2.22 -11.62
C PHE A 479 -25.59 -0.94 -11.41
N PHE A 480 -26.37 -0.52 -12.41
CA PHE A 480 -27.24 0.66 -12.34
C PHE A 480 -28.44 0.47 -11.40
N ALA A 481 -29.00 -0.73 -11.27
CA ALA A 481 -30.12 -1.03 -10.39
C ALA A 481 -29.69 -1.14 -8.91
N ALA A 482 -28.43 -1.54 -8.66
CA ALA A 482 -27.86 -1.62 -7.31
C ALA A 482 -27.54 -0.24 -6.71
N SER A 483 -27.28 0.79 -7.53
CA SER A 483 -27.19 2.16 -7.04
C SER A 483 -28.61 2.70 -6.75
N ARG A 484 -28.91 2.92 -5.46
CA ARG A 484 -30.25 3.30 -4.94
C ARG A 484 -30.91 4.54 -5.60
N HIS A 485 -30.21 5.22 -6.50
CA HIS A 485 -30.63 6.46 -7.17
C HIS A 485 -31.19 6.30 -8.60
N TRP A 486 -31.15 5.12 -9.21
CA TRP A 486 -31.69 4.93 -10.57
C TRP A 486 -33.19 5.26 -10.68
N PHE A 487 -33.95 5.01 -9.61
CA PHE A 487 -35.37 5.34 -9.55
C PHE A 487 -35.62 6.85 -9.73
N VAL A 488 -34.76 7.70 -9.17
CA VAL A 488 -34.85 9.17 -9.26
C VAL A 488 -34.49 9.66 -10.66
N TRP A 489 -33.46 9.06 -11.29
CA TRP A 489 -33.05 9.41 -12.66
C TRP A 489 -34.10 8.98 -13.71
N SER A 490 -34.73 7.81 -13.53
CA SER A 490 -35.79 7.32 -14.42
C SER A 490 -37.05 8.19 -14.43
N LEU A 491 -37.34 8.87 -13.31
CA LEU A 491 -38.46 9.80 -13.18
C LEU A 491 -38.17 11.16 -13.83
N HIS A 492 -36.91 11.62 -13.81
CA HIS A 492 -36.52 12.88 -14.46
C HIS A 492 -36.40 12.78 -15.98
N CYS A 493 -36.10 11.60 -16.54
CA CYS A 493 -36.05 11.39 -17.99
C CYS A 493 -37.39 11.02 -18.65
N ARG A 494 -38.50 11.03 -17.91
CA ARG A 494 -39.86 10.81 -18.44
C ARG A 494 -40.66 12.10 -18.71
N ASN A 495 -40.07 13.28 -18.47
CA ASN A 495 -40.64 14.58 -18.82
C ASN A 495 -39.81 15.28 -19.88
#